data_AF-A0A0Q0BSE8-F1
#
_entry.id   AF-A0A0Q0BSE8-F1
#
_cell.length_a   1.000
_cell.length_b   1.000
_cell.length_c   1.000
_cell.angle_alpha   90.00
_cell.angle_beta   90.00
_cell.angle_gamma   90.00
#
_symmetry.space_group_name_H-M   'P 1'
#
loop_
_entity.id
_entity.type
_entity.pdbx_description
1 polymer ?
#
loop_
_entity_poly.entity_id
_entity_poly.type
_entity_poly.pdbx_seq_one_letter_code
_entity_poly.pdbx_strand_id
1 'polypeptide(L)'
;MRVISSGIEALIAARQLDEKIALKTTSTFADSSIRTNPQDSSVTISGEALLKQRVFGLTDPNRSAPLLGKAECGTSMPEASFLTRDDRRLLGDIYEFARDQGADLSYVDDLAFGLASYREKDDGRIWARHNQSKTYDLEGHKVSYSFTDKNAETAKRIINGDALKSTRLDQGFVRFITDKDFGALGHNHFEFMEKVISQFSTTGDKSQQLGPDFAVYKSQKGDYIRTLSKEKYTLGEGDIRETTPAPPKTTKPKEITLESLRDDIRKSFMKAMGVENFSSLFDVLFKNKR
;
A
#
# COMPACT_ATOMS: atom_id res chain seq x y z
N MET A 1 35.09 -9.43 -5.65
CA MET A 1 33.95 -8.49 -5.84
C MET A 1 32.66 -9.26 -5.61
N ARG A 2 31.89 -8.91 -4.57
CA ARG A 2 30.56 -9.50 -4.33
C ARG A 2 29.52 -8.57 -4.96
N VAL A 3 28.73 -9.12 -5.87
CA VAL A 3 27.61 -8.43 -6.53
C VAL A 3 26.45 -8.39 -5.54
N ILE A 4 26.02 -7.19 -5.17
CA ILE A 4 24.88 -6.97 -4.28
C ILE A 4 23.65 -6.86 -5.19
N SER A 5 22.85 -7.93 -5.25
CA SER A 5 21.51 -7.93 -5.84
C SER A 5 20.67 -6.86 -5.12
N SER A 6 20.42 -5.72 -5.77
CA SER A 6 19.92 -4.51 -5.10
C SER A 6 18.45 -4.23 -5.42
N GLY A 7 17.70 -3.90 -4.38
CA GLY A 7 16.41 -3.20 -4.46
C GLY A 7 15.17 -4.09 -4.34
N ILE A 8 14.87 -4.89 -5.36
CA ILE A 8 13.54 -5.51 -5.50
C ILE A 8 13.39 -6.73 -4.58
N GLU A 9 14.41 -7.58 -4.49
CA GLU A 9 14.39 -8.74 -3.59
C GLU A 9 14.34 -8.32 -2.12
N ALA A 10 14.98 -7.20 -1.77
CA ALA A 10 14.94 -6.64 -0.42
C ALA A 10 13.54 -6.08 -0.07
N LEU A 11 12.85 -5.43 -1.01
CA LEU A 11 11.49 -4.93 -0.81
C LEU A 11 10.44 -6.05 -0.73
N ILE A 12 10.62 -7.12 -1.51
CA ILE A 12 9.75 -8.30 -1.43
C ILE A 12 10.00 -9.05 -0.11
N ALA A 13 11.25 -9.19 0.31
CA ALA A 13 11.60 -9.84 1.58
C ALA A 13 11.11 -9.04 2.80
N ALA A 14 11.22 -7.70 2.78
CA ALA A 14 10.69 -6.85 3.84
C ALA A 14 9.17 -6.98 3.98
N ARG A 15 8.46 -6.98 2.85
CA ARG A 15 6.99 -7.13 2.82
C ARG A 15 6.51 -8.51 3.29
N GLN A 16 7.24 -9.57 2.97
CA GLN A 16 6.93 -10.93 3.45
C GLN A 16 7.23 -11.11 4.94
N LEU A 17 8.17 -10.34 5.50
CA LEU A 17 8.46 -10.33 6.93
C LEU A 17 7.31 -9.66 7.71
N ASP A 18 6.77 -8.56 7.19
CA ASP A 18 5.64 -7.86 7.80
C ASP A 18 4.34 -8.69 7.80
N GLU A 19 4.07 -9.43 6.71
CA GLU A 19 2.93 -10.37 6.67
C GLU A 19 3.10 -11.50 7.71
N LYS A 20 4.31 -12.01 7.93
CA LYS A 20 4.59 -13.02 8.97
C LYS A 20 4.44 -12.47 10.40
N ILE A 21 4.76 -11.20 10.63
CA ILE A 21 4.59 -10.54 11.93
C ILE A 21 3.09 -10.27 12.19
N ALA A 22 2.34 -9.84 11.17
CA ALA A 22 0.90 -9.65 11.25
C ALA A 22 0.14 -10.94 11.58
N LEU A 23 0.50 -12.06 10.95
CA LEU A 23 -0.08 -13.40 11.23
C LEU A 23 0.26 -13.95 12.62
N LYS A 24 1.39 -13.54 13.21
CA LYS A 24 1.78 -13.96 14.57
C LYS A 24 1.09 -13.13 15.67
N THR A 25 0.61 -11.93 15.33
CA THR A 25 0.01 -11.01 16.30
C THR A 25 -1.51 -11.22 16.45
N THR A 26 -2.17 -11.80 15.46
CA THR A 26 -3.61 -12.13 15.49
C THR A 26 -3.97 -13.39 16.30
N SER A 27 -2.99 -14.16 16.81
CA SER A 27 -3.24 -15.41 17.53
C SER A 27 -3.24 -15.30 19.07
N THR A 28 -3.13 -14.10 19.65
CA THR A 28 -2.93 -13.96 21.12
C THR A 28 -3.96 -13.03 21.79
N PHE A 29 -5.22 -13.08 21.36
CA PHE A 29 -6.32 -12.47 22.11
C PHE A 29 -7.41 -13.52 22.34
N ALA A 30 -7.16 -14.42 23.29
CA ALA A 30 -8.20 -15.23 23.89
C ALA A 30 -8.27 -14.91 25.39
N ASP A 31 -9.42 -14.34 25.75
CA ASP A 31 -10.15 -14.47 27.01
C ASP A 31 -9.66 -13.72 28.26
N SER A 32 -10.39 -12.65 28.59
CA SER A 32 -10.79 -12.40 29.97
C SER A 32 -12.12 -11.62 30.00
N SER A 33 -13.16 -12.30 30.49
CA SER A 33 -14.49 -11.73 30.76
C SER A 33 -14.42 -10.75 31.94
N ILE A 34 -14.73 -9.48 31.71
CA ILE A 34 -14.99 -8.49 32.79
C ILE A 34 -16.43 -8.01 32.68
N ARG A 35 -17.18 -8.21 33.78
CA ARG A 35 -18.55 -7.74 34.02
C ARG A 35 -18.66 -6.23 33.85
N THR A 36 -19.65 -5.78 33.07
CA THR A 36 -19.97 -4.36 32.86
C THR A 36 -20.88 -3.84 33.97
N ASN A 37 -20.47 -2.72 34.57
CA ASN A 37 -21.28 -1.89 35.46
C ASN A 37 -21.64 -0.62 34.66
N PRO A 38 -22.90 -0.18 34.59
CA PRO A 38 -23.34 0.84 33.63
C PRO A 38 -23.08 2.26 34.16
N GLN A 39 -21.85 2.73 34.00
CA GLN A 39 -21.50 4.15 33.91
C GLN A 39 -20.37 4.33 32.90
N ASP A 40 -20.67 4.10 31.62
CA ASP A 40 -19.73 4.36 30.53
C ASP A 40 -19.73 5.87 30.21
N SER A 41 -18.82 6.60 30.86
CA SER A 41 -18.24 7.78 30.24
C SER A 41 -17.46 7.30 29.02
N SER A 42 -17.99 7.49 27.81
CA SER A 42 -17.29 7.07 26.59
C SER A 42 -15.98 7.85 26.46
N VAL A 43 -14.85 7.20 26.76
CA VAL A 43 -13.53 7.78 26.53
C VAL A 43 -13.25 7.68 25.03
N THR A 44 -13.39 8.80 24.31
CA THR A 44 -13.03 8.87 22.89
C THR A 44 -11.51 8.97 22.75
N ILE A 45 -10.89 8.02 22.04
CA ILE A 45 -9.45 8.01 21.74
C ILE A 45 -9.14 9.19 20.79
N SER A 46 -8.22 10.08 21.14
CA SER A 46 -7.83 11.22 20.29
C SER A 46 -7.16 10.78 18.98
N GLY A 47 -7.18 11.65 17.97
CA GLY A 47 -6.49 11.41 16.70
C GLY A 47 -4.99 11.22 16.84
N GLU A 48 -4.36 11.98 17.75
CA GLU A 48 -2.93 11.80 18.06
C GLU A 48 -2.66 10.41 18.66
N ALA A 49 -3.52 9.93 19.55
CA ALA A 49 -3.40 8.59 20.11
C ALA A 49 -3.60 7.51 19.03
N LEU A 50 -4.56 7.69 18.12
CA LEU A 50 -4.75 6.82 16.96
C LEU A 50 -3.52 6.80 16.05
N LEU A 51 -2.93 7.96 15.75
CA LEU A 51 -1.69 8.06 14.97
C LEU A 51 -0.55 7.30 15.64
N LYS A 52 -0.31 7.51 16.93
CA LYS A 52 0.74 6.83 17.70
C LYS A 52 0.56 5.31 17.66
N GLN A 53 -0.65 4.83 17.90
CA GLN A 53 -0.94 3.41 17.90
C GLN A 53 -0.77 2.78 16.51
N ARG A 54 -1.36 3.38 15.48
CA ARG A 54 -1.49 2.76 14.15
C ARG A 54 -0.25 2.92 13.27
N VAL A 55 0.42 4.07 13.35
CA VAL A 55 1.57 4.39 12.49
C VAL A 55 2.90 4.09 13.17
N PHE A 56 2.98 4.26 14.50
CA PHE A 56 4.22 4.03 15.26
C PHE A 56 4.20 2.76 16.12
N GLY A 57 3.06 2.06 16.22
CA GLY A 57 2.94 0.89 17.10
C GLY A 57 3.05 1.23 18.59
N LEU A 58 2.78 2.48 18.98
CA LEU A 58 2.94 2.96 20.35
C LEU A 58 1.59 2.96 21.07
N THR A 59 1.48 2.11 22.09
CA THR A 59 0.31 2.03 22.97
C THR A 59 0.45 2.85 24.24
N ASP A 60 1.68 3.18 24.65
CA ASP A 60 1.94 4.07 25.78
C ASP A 60 1.79 5.53 25.34
N PRO A 61 0.80 6.28 25.87
CA PRO A 61 0.56 7.66 25.49
C PRO A 61 1.72 8.60 25.84
N ASN A 62 2.51 8.26 26.86
CA ASN A 62 3.65 9.07 27.32
C ASN A 62 4.91 8.83 26.50
N ARG A 63 4.95 7.78 25.69
CA ARG A 63 6.09 7.47 24.84
C ARG A 63 6.11 8.39 23.62
N SER A 64 7.16 9.18 23.51
CA SER A 64 7.40 10.01 22.32
C SER A 64 7.65 9.16 21.09
N ALA A 65 6.96 9.47 19.99
CA ALA A 65 7.22 8.86 18.70
C ALA A 65 8.58 9.36 18.15
N PRO A 66 9.44 8.47 17.63
CA PRO A 66 10.73 8.85 17.06
C PRO A 66 10.56 9.88 15.93
N LEU A 67 11.49 10.82 15.79
CA LEU A 67 11.47 11.85 14.76
C LEU A 67 12.87 11.92 14.12
N LEU A 68 12.95 11.57 12.84
CA LEU A 68 14.17 11.62 12.05
C LEU A 68 14.20 12.86 11.17
N GLY A 69 15.41 13.36 10.91
CA GLY A 69 15.66 14.50 10.04
C GLY A 69 16.16 14.09 8.66
N LYS A 70 16.40 15.09 7.81
CA LYS A 70 16.86 14.90 6.42
C LYS A 70 18.21 14.21 6.29
N ALA A 71 19.07 14.30 7.31
CA ALA A 71 20.37 13.64 7.30
C ALA A 71 20.25 12.11 7.18
N GLU A 72 19.12 11.57 7.63
CA GLU A 72 18.88 10.13 7.71
C GLU A 72 18.09 9.61 6.50
N CYS A 73 17.70 10.48 5.56
CA CYS A 73 16.97 10.09 4.36
C CYS A 73 17.72 9.02 3.55
N GLY A 74 16.99 8.06 2.99
CA GLY A 74 17.58 6.95 2.23
C GLY A 74 18.31 5.89 3.07
N THR A 75 18.41 6.08 4.39
CA THR A 75 18.84 5.03 5.31
C THR A 75 17.64 4.13 5.60
N SER A 76 17.82 2.81 5.68
CA SER A 76 16.74 1.82 5.91
C SER A 76 16.18 1.86 7.35
N MET A 77 15.73 3.03 7.77
CA MET A 77 15.14 3.35 9.06
C MET A 77 13.61 3.29 8.96
N PRO A 78 12.88 3.16 10.08
CA PRO A 78 11.41 3.13 10.06
C PRO A 78 10.82 4.40 9.44
N GLU A 79 10.15 4.26 8.30
CA GLU A 79 9.66 5.35 7.45
C GLU A 79 8.79 6.36 8.21
N ALA A 80 7.87 5.86 9.06
CA ALA A 80 7.00 6.67 9.91
C ALA A 80 7.76 7.72 10.74
N SER A 81 9.02 7.46 11.07
CA SER A 81 9.86 8.36 11.86
C SER A 81 10.22 9.64 11.09
N PHE A 82 10.14 9.66 9.76
CA PHE A 82 10.39 10.83 8.92
C PHE A 82 9.20 11.78 8.81
N LEU A 83 8.01 11.39 9.32
CA LEU A 83 6.87 12.30 9.40
C LEU A 83 7.23 13.51 10.26
N THR A 84 7.11 14.71 9.71
CA THR A 84 7.40 15.96 10.40
C THR A 84 6.39 16.23 11.52
N ARG A 85 6.66 17.24 12.35
CA ARG A 85 5.69 17.64 13.40
C ARG A 85 4.36 18.10 12.81
N ASP A 86 4.38 18.80 11.68
CA ASP A 86 3.17 19.29 11.04
C ASP A 86 2.41 18.17 10.34
N ASP A 87 3.13 17.21 9.72
CA ASP A 87 2.51 16.00 9.17
C ASP A 87 1.78 15.22 10.28
N ARG A 88 2.41 15.03 11.44
CA ARG A 88 1.79 14.31 12.57
C ARG A 88 0.57 15.02 13.13
N ARG A 89 0.62 16.36 13.27
CA ARG A 89 -0.53 17.15 13.72
C ARG A 89 -1.69 17.01 12.74
N LEU A 90 -1.42 17.17 11.45
CA LEU A 90 -2.43 17.02 10.41
C LEU A 90 -3.01 15.59 10.39
N LEU A 91 -2.17 14.56 10.43
CA LEU A 91 -2.63 13.17 10.44
C LEU A 91 -3.49 12.86 11.66
N GLY A 92 -3.17 13.41 12.83
CA GLY A 92 -4.03 13.35 14.01
C GLY A 92 -5.43 13.91 13.72
N ASP A 93 -5.52 15.10 13.15
CA ASP A 93 -6.80 15.70 12.78
C ASP A 93 -7.54 14.88 11.70
N ILE A 94 -6.82 14.27 10.75
CA ILE A 94 -7.41 13.39 9.71
C ILE A 94 -7.97 12.11 10.34
N TYR A 95 -7.29 11.53 11.34
CA TYR A 95 -7.83 10.37 12.07
C TYR A 95 -9.14 10.70 12.78
N GLU A 96 -9.24 11.88 13.41
CA GLU A 96 -10.50 12.31 14.04
C GLU A 96 -11.59 12.51 12.99
N PHE A 97 -11.28 13.22 11.91
CA PHE A 97 -12.21 13.41 10.80
C PHE A 97 -12.70 12.08 10.21
N ALA A 98 -11.80 11.14 9.93
CA ALA A 98 -12.15 9.83 9.37
C ALA A 98 -13.01 9.01 10.33
N ARG A 99 -12.63 8.96 11.62
CA ARG A 99 -13.39 8.28 12.67
C ARG A 99 -14.79 8.86 12.81
N ASP A 100 -14.91 10.19 12.89
CA ASP A 100 -16.17 10.88 13.13
C ASP A 100 -17.15 10.72 11.96
N GLN A 101 -16.64 10.48 10.75
CA GLN A 101 -17.43 10.18 9.55
C GLN A 101 -17.66 8.68 9.34
N GLY A 102 -17.16 7.81 10.23
CA GLY A 102 -17.31 6.35 10.13
C GLY A 102 -16.51 5.71 9.00
N ALA A 103 -15.44 6.36 8.53
CA ALA A 103 -14.54 5.79 7.54
C ALA A 103 -13.57 4.78 8.17
N ASP A 104 -13.16 3.78 7.38
CA ASP A 104 -12.09 2.86 7.74
C ASP A 104 -10.78 3.64 7.88
N LEU A 105 -10.18 3.57 9.07
CA LEU A 105 -8.96 4.31 9.39
C LEU A 105 -7.75 3.84 8.58
N SER A 106 -7.82 2.68 7.91
CA SER A 106 -6.77 2.23 6.99
C SER A 106 -6.59 3.14 5.77
N TYR A 107 -7.58 3.98 5.43
CA TYR A 107 -7.37 5.07 4.49
C TYR A 107 -6.37 6.12 4.99
N VAL A 108 -6.39 6.41 6.29
CA VAL A 108 -5.46 7.34 6.94
C VAL A 108 -4.09 6.70 7.12
N ASP A 109 -4.05 5.40 7.45
CA ASP A 109 -2.79 4.64 7.53
C ASP A 109 -2.04 4.70 6.20
N ASP A 110 -2.72 4.40 5.08
CA ASP A 110 -2.16 4.41 3.73
C ASP A 110 -1.59 5.80 3.38
N LEU A 111 -2.37 6.86 3.65
CA LEU A 111 -1.93 8.25 3.47
C LEU A 111 -0.70 8.58 4.33
N ALA A 112 -0.69 8.14 5.58
CA ALA A 112 0.41 8.39 6.51
C ALA A 112 1.70 7.71 6.04
N PHE A 113 1.63 6.44 5.62
CA PHE A 113 2.79 5.73 5.09
C PHE A 113 3.25 6.30 3.76
N GLY A 114 2.35 6.65 2.83
CA GLY A 114 2.72 7.32 1.58
C GLY A 114 3.44 8.64 1.82
N LEU A 115 2.97 9.46 2.77
CA LEU A 115 3.65 10.70 3.17
C LEU A 115 4.99 10.42 3.84
N ALA A 116 5.07 9.41 4.70
CA ALA A 116 6.30 9.01 5.38
C ALA A 116 7.38 8.54 4.38
N SER A 117 7.04 7.70 3.40
CA SER A 117 7.97 7.27 2.35
C SER A 117 8.43 8.45 1.50
N TYR A 118 7.54 9.40 1.20
CA TYR A 118 7.91 10.65 0.51
C TYR A 118 8.96 11.45 1.30
N ARG A 119 8.78 11.62 2.62
CA ARG A 119 9.74 12.31 3.49
C ARG A 119 11.07 11.56 3.57
N GLU A 120 11.03 10.24 3.76
CA GLU A 120 12.22 9.38 3.84
C GLU A 120 13.06 9.45 2.55
N LYS A 121 12.43 9.71 1.40
CA LYS A 121 13.10 9.95 0.12
C LYS A 121 13.46 11.41 -0.15
N ASP A 122 13.80 12.17 0.90
CA ASP A 122 14.11 13.62 0.84
C ASP A 122 13.06 14.38 0.03
N ASP A 123 11.81 14.32 0.49
CA ASP A 123 10.66 14.93 -0.19
C ASP A 123 10.56 14.47 -1.66
N GLY A 124 10.72 13.16 -1.87
CA GLY A 124 10.67 12.50 -3.18
C GLY A 124 11.88 12.73 -4.09
N ARG A 125 12.88 13.53 -3.70
CA ARG A 125 14.04 13.87 -4.55
C ARG A 125 14.93 12.69 -4.91
N ILE A 126 15.05 11.71 -4.00
CA ILE A 126 15.84 10.50 -4.24
C ILE A 126 14.98 9.33 -4.72
N TRP A 127 13.70 9.57 -5.04
CA TRP A 127 12.83 8.55 -5.62
C TRP A 127 13.07 8.40 -7.12
N ALA A 128 13.16 7.17 -7.61
CA ALA A 128 13.37 6.89 -9.02
C ALA A 128 12.07 7.05 -9.82
N ARG A 129 12.12 7.79 -10.92
CA ARG A 129 10.98 7.93 -11.84
C ARG A 129 10.74 6.63 -12.61
N HIS A 130 9.66 5.94 -12.32
CA HIS A 130 9.36 4.60 -12.86
C HIS A 130 9.32 4.58 -14.39
N ASN A 131 8.61 5.51 -15.02
CA ASN A 131 8.46 5.53 -16.49
C ASN A 131 9.67 6.10 -17.25
N GLN A 132 10.58 6.77 -16.53
CA GLN A 132 11.82 7.28 -17.11
C GLN A 132 12.94 6.24 -17.04
N SER A 133 12.74 5.19 -16.25
CA SER A 133 13.64 4.04 -16.21
C SER A 133 13.66 3.30 -17.55
N LYS A 134 14.79 2.63 -17.81
CA LYS A 134 14.98 1.72 -18.94
C LYS A 134 14.52 0.30 -18.55
N THR A 135 13.25 0.20 -18.16
CA THR A 135 12.64 -1.08 -17.77
C THR A 135 12.00 -1.73 -18.98
N TYR A 136 12.35 -3.00 -19.23
CA TYR A 136 11.86 -3.78 -20.35
C TYR A 136 11.30 -5.12 -19.90
N ASP A 137 10.34 -5.65 -20.66
CA ASP A 137 9.86 -7.01 -20.48
C ASP A 137 10.86 -8.05 -21.03
N LEU A 138 10.52 -9.33 -20.88
CA LEU A 138 11.37 -10.44 -21.34
C LEU A 138 11.56 -10.48 -22.87
N GLU A 139 10.70 -9.80 -23.62
CA GLU A 139 10.76 -9.72 -25.08
C GLU A 139 11.47 -8.46 -25.59
N GLY A 140 11.90 -7.57 -24.69
CA GLY A 140 12.58 -6.31 -24.99
C GLY A 140 11.64 -5.13 -25.24
N HIS A 141 10.34 -5.21 -24.94
CA HIS A 141 9.46 -4.05 -25.01
C HIS A 141 9.64 -3.19 -23.76
N LYS A 142 9.71 -1.86 -23.94
CA LYS A 142 9.75 -0.92 -22.84
C LYS A 142 8.44 -0.96 -22.08
N VAL A 143 8.53 -1.03 -20.75
CA VAL A 143 7.38 -1.05 -19.86
C VAL A 143 7.12 0.36 -19.33
N SER A 144 5.86 0.77 -19.32
CA SER A 144 5.40 1.98 -18.64
C SER A 144 4.11 1.74 -17.88
N TYR A 145 3.88 2.58 -16.88
CA TYR A 145 2.73 2.54 -15.98
C TYR A 145 1.99 3.86 -16.00
N SER A 146 0.67 3.79 -15.98
CA SER A 146 -0.20 4.94 -15.79
C SER A 146 -1.28 4.61 -14.77
N PHE A 147 -1.91 5.65 -14.23
CA PHE A 147 -3.14 5.51 -13.48
C PHE A 147 -4.25 4.90 -14.35
N THR A 148 -5.22 4.26 -13.72
CA THR A 148 -6.52 3.98 -14.36
C THR A 148 -7.21 5.29 -14.75
N ASP A 149 -8.17 5.23 -15.68
CA ASP A 149 -8.89 6.43 -16.15
C ASP A 149 -9.52 7.19 -14.97
N LYS A 150 -10.17 6.47 -14.05
CA LYS A 150 -10.76 7.04 -12.83
C LYS A 150 -9.74 7.76 -11.95
N ASN A 151 -8.58 7.14 -11.71
CA ASN A 151 -7.53 7.73 -10.88
C ASN A 151 -6.85 8.91 -11.59
N ALA A 152 -6.67 8.82 -12.91
CA ALA A 152 -6.14 9.93 -13.72
C ALA A 152 -7.07 11.14 -13.71
N GLU A 153 -8.39 10.94 -13.82
CA GLU A 153 -9.38 12.00 -13.71
C GLU A 153 -9.38 12.64 -12.32
N THR A 154 -9.33 11.82 -11.27
CA THR A 154 -9.28 12.29 -9.89
C THR A 154 -7.99 13.08 -9.60
N ALA A 155 -6.84 12.56 -10.03
CA ALA A 155 -5.56 13.27 -9.94
C ALA A 155 -5.60 14.63 -10.64
N LYS A 156 -6.21 14.72 -11.84
CA LYS A 156 -6.41 15.99 -12.55
C LYS A 156 -7.28 16.96 -11.76
N ARG A 157 -8.38 16.50 -11.16
CA ARG A 157 -9.24 17.36 -10.33
C ARG A 157 -8.49 17.90 -9.11
N ILE A 158 -7.73 17.04 -8.42
CA ILE A 158 -6.90 17.43 -7.27
C ILE A 158 -5.90 18.51 -7.68
N ILE A 159 -5.16 18.28 -8.78
CA ILE A 159 -4.08 19.19 -9.21
C ILE A 159 -4.59 20.54 -9.70
N ASN A 160 -5.76 20.55 -10.34
CA ASN A 160 -6.38 21.77 -10.86
C ASN A 160 -7.29 22.46 -9.83
N GLY A 161 -7.61 21.81 -8.71
CA GLY A 161 -8.50 22.33 -7.68
C GLY A 161 -7.85 23.43 -6.83
N ASP A 162 -8.63 24.46 -6.49
CA ASP A 162 -8.14 25.57 -5.67
C ASP A 162 -7.81 25.18 -4.22
N ALA A 163 -8.44 24.11 -3.72
CA ALA A 163 -8.18 23.60 -2.37
C ALA A 163 -6.71 23.19 -2.16
N LEU A 164 -6.04 22.70 -3.22
CA LEU A 164 -4.63 22.30 -3.17
C LEU A 164 -3.70 23.48 -2.80
N LYS A 165 -4.06 24.71 -3.13
CA LYS A 165 -3.21 25.89 -2.88
C LYS A 165 -3.08 26.24 -1.40
N SER A 166 -4.05 25.83 -0.59
CA SER A 166 -4.21 26.24 0.80
C SER A 166 -4.47 25.09 1.77
N THR A 167 -4.44 23.85 1.27
CA THR A 167 -4.50 22.66 2.13
C THR A 167 -3.27 22.56 3.02
N ARG A 168 -3.47 22.01 4.22
CA ARG A 168 -2.40 21.68 5.15
C ARG A 168 -1.59 20.46 4.70
N LEU A 169 -2.15 19.60 3.84
CA LEU A 169 -1.40 18.48 3.27
C LEU A 169 -0.28 19.00 2.37
N ASP A 170 0.91 18.42 2.49
CA ASP A 170 2.09 18.90 1.75
C ASP A 170 1.82 18.90 0.23
N GLN A 171 1.92 20.08 -0.36
CA GLN A 171 1.54 20.30 -1.76
C GLN A 171 2.55 19.67 -2.72
N GLY A 172 3.82 19.55 -2.29
CA GLY A 172 4.85 18.82 -3.01
C GLY A 172 4.55 17.33 -3.04
N PHE A 173 4.15 16.77 -1.90
CA PHE A 173 3.70 15.38 -1.79
C PHE A 173 2.50 15.09 -2.70
N VAL A 174 1.49 15.96 -2.70
CA VAL A 174 0.31 15.77 -3.58
C VAL A 174 0.72 15.74 -5.04
N ARG A 175 1.57 16.69 -5.48
CA ARG A 175 2.09 16.73 -6.86
C ARG A 175 2.93 15.50 -7.19
N PHE A 176 3.73 15.04 -6.24
CA PHE A 176 4.57 13.85 -6.36
C PHE A 176 3.70 12.60 -6.57
N ILE A 177 2.74 12.33 -5.69
CA ILE A 177 1.97 11.09 -5.72
C ILE A 177 0.95 11.05 -6.87
N THR A 178 0.53 12.22 -7.37
CA THR A 178 -0.36 12.34 -8.55
C THR A 178 0.39 12.41 -9.88
N ASP A 179 1.72 12.39 -9.86
CA ASP A 179 2.52 12.20 -11.07
C ASP A 179 2.65 10.70 -11.34
N LYS A 180 2.23 10.27 -12.53
CA LYS A 180 2.30 8.86 -12.96
C LYS A 180 3.72 8.29 -12.95
N ASP A 181 4.74 9.14 -13.05
CA ASP A 181 6.14 8.70 -13.03
C ASP A 181 6.58 8.28 -11.62
N PHE A 182 5.83 8.63 -10.58
CA PHE A 182 6.08 8.25 -9.19
C PHE A 182 4.95 7.41 -8.59
N GLY A 183 3.69 7.85 -8.72
CA GLY A 183 2.57 7.24 -8.01
C GLY A 183 1.88 6.08 -8.72
N ALA A 184 2.13 5.84 -10.02
CA ALA A 184 1.35 4.84 -10.77
C ALA A 184 1.45 3.42 -10.18
N LEU A 185 2.59 3.03 -9.61
CA LEU A 185 2.78 1.70 -9.02
C LEU A 185 2.36 1.60 -7.55
N GLY A 186 2.11 2.74 -6.90
CA GLY A 186 1.78 2.84 -5.49
C GLY A 186 1.34 4.25 -5.17
N HIS A 187 0.03 4.46 -5.11
CA HIS A 187 -0.59 5.71 -4.72
C HIS A 187 -1.62 5.47 -3.63
N ASN A 188 -1.90 6.52 -2.84
CA ASN A 188 -3.01 6.51 -1.90
C ASN A 188 -4.34 6.48 -2.65
N HIS A 189 -5.42 6.18 -1.95
CA HIS A 189 -6.76 6.30 -2.52
C HIS A 189 -7.09 7.76 -2.88
N PHE A 190 -7.02 8.12 -4.17
CA PHE A 190 -7.09 9.52 -4.60
C PHE A 190 -8.41 10.21 -4.25
N GLU A 191 -9.55 9.51 -4.31
CA GLU A 191 -10.83 10.11 -3.90
C GLU A 191 -10.85 10.45 -2.40
N PHE A 192 -10.20 9.62 -1.55
CA PHE A 192 -10.09 9.91 -0.13
C PHE A 192 -9.18 11.12 0.08
N MET A 193 -8.03 11.13 -0.60
CA MET A 193 -7.08 12.24 -0.56
C MET A 193 -7.71 13.55 -1.06
N GLU A 194 -8.57 13.52 -2.09
CA GLU A 194 -9.33 14.69 -2.58
C GLU A 194 -10.23 15.27 -1.47
N LYS A 195 -10.96 14.41 -0.73
CA LYS A 195 -11.77 14.84 0.42
C LYS A 195 -10.92 15.46 1.52
N VAL A 196 -9.80 14.83 1.87
CA VAL A 196 -8.85 15.35 2.87
C VAL A 196 -8.31 16.72 2.43
N ILE A 197 -7.91 16.87 1.17
CA ILE A 197 -7.40 18.14 0.64
C ILE A 197 -8.45 19.24 0.78
N SER A 198 -9.71 18.95 0.44
CA SER A 198 -10.84 19.88 0.59
C SER A 198 -11.08 20.24 2.06
N GLN A 199 -11.20 19.23 2.93
CA GLN A 199 -11.51 19.42 4.35
C GLN A 199 -10.47 20.27 5.09
N PHE A 200 -9.19 20.06 4.79
CA PHE A 200 -8.07 20.71 5.47
C PHE A 200 -7.50 21.90 4.69
N SER A 201 -8.26 22.43 3.73
CA SER A 201 -7.99 23.66 3.01
C SER A 201 -8.79 24.84 3.57
N THR A 202 -8.29 26.07 3.36
CA THR A 202 -9.04 27.29 3.68
C THR A 202 -10.09 27.64 2.61
N THR A 203 -9.92 27.13 1.39
CA THR A 203 -10.81 27.38 0.24
C THR A 203 -11.64 26.16 -0.15
N GLY A 204 -11.36 25.00 0.45
CA GLY A 204 -12.11 23.77 0.22
C GLY A 204 -13.48 23.77 0.89
N ASP A 205 -14.36 22.91 0.37
CA ASP A 205 -15.68 22.67 0.94
C ASP A 205 -15.56 21.73 2.15
N LYS A 206 -15.79 22.28 3.33
CA LYS A 206 -15.75 21.57 4.63
C LYS A 206 -17.05 20.85 4.97
N SER A 207 -18.11 21.05 4.18
CA SER A 207 -19.37 20.31 4.34
C SER A 207 -19.31 18.91 3.73
N GLN A 208 -18.23 18.62 3.00
CA GLN A 208 -18.06 17.38 2.28
C GLN A 208 -17.77 16.21 3.21
N GLN A 209 -18.78 15.37 3.45
CA GLN A 209 -18.67 14.17 4.26
C GLN A 209 -17.89 13.06 3.54
N LEU A 210 -17.26 12.18 4.32
CA LEU A 210 -16.79 10.90 3.80
C LEU A 210 -18.02 10.02 3.62
N GLY A 211 -18.38 9.72 2.37
CA GLY A 211 -19.53 8.89 2.06
C GLY A 211 -19.36 7.43 2.52
N PRO A 212 -20.43 6.62 2.48
CA PRO A 212 -20.41 5.23 2.93
C PRO A 212 -19.40 4.34 2.18
N ASP A 213 -18.95 4.77 1.00
CA ASP A 213 -17.91 4.10 0.22
C ASP A 213 -16.56 3.98 0.94
N PHE A 214 -16.32 4.81 1.97
CA PHE A 214 -15.10 4.79 2.78
C PHE A 214 -15.22 3.95 4.06
N ALA A 215 -16.38 3.33 4.33
CA ALA A 215 -16.56 2.49 5.53
C ALA A 215 -15.72 1.21 5.51
N VAL A 216 -15.21 0.79 4.34
CA VAL A 216 -14.33 -0.37 4.17
C VAL A 216 -13.16 0.03 3.29
N TYR A 217 -11.94 -0.21 3.76
CA TYR A 217 -10.73 0.13 3.01
C TYR A 217 -10.62 -0.65 1.69
N LYS A 218 -10.34 0.08 0.61
CA LYS A 218 -10.08 -0.45 -0.73
C LYS A 218 -8.63 -0.21 -1.10
N SER A 219 -7.81 -1.27 -1.02
CA SER A 219 -6.40 -1.19 -1.40
C SER A 219 -6.23 -0.80 -2.86
N GLN A 220 -5.28 0.11 -3.13
CA GLN A 220 -4.89 0.54 -4.48
C GLN A 220 -3.76 -0.33 -5.06
N LYS A 221 -3.39 -1.42 -4.38
CA LYS A 221 -2.33 -2.31 -4.84
C LYS A 221 -2.72 -2.94 -6.18
N GLY A 222 -1.95 -2.64 -7.22
CA GLY A 222 -2.23 -3.15 -8.56
C GLY A 222 -3.24 -2.33 -9.35
N ASP A 223 -3.71 -1.19 -8.83
CA ASP A 223 -4.67 -0.32 -9.50
C ASP A 223 -3.98 0.61 -10.52
N TYR A 224 -3.40 0.01 -11.56
CA TYR A 224 -2.67 0.71 -12.61
C TYR A 224 -2.83 0.05 -13.97
N ILE A 225 -2.52 0.80 -15.02
CA ILE A 225 -2.44 0.31 -16.39
C ILE A 225 -0.98 0.10 -16.75
N ARG A 226 -0.62 -1.13 -17.12
CA ARG A 226 0.69 -1.48 -17.68
C ARG A 226 0.65 -1.43 -19.20
N THR A 227 1.55 -0.66 -19.79
CA THR A 227 1.67 -0.49 -21.25
C THR A 227 3.05 -0.97 -21.73
N LEU A 228 3.08 -1.56 -22.91
CA LEU A 228 4.31 -1.98 -23.60
C LEU A 228 4.54 -1.12 -24.83
N SER A 229 5.80 -0.78 -25.13
CA SER A 229 6.17 -0.20 -26.42
C SER A 229 5.88 -1.16 -27.57
N LYS A 230 5.66 -0.60 -28.77
CA LYS A 230 5.54 -1.40 -29.99
C LYS A 230 6.91 -1.87 -30.48
N GLU A 231 7.95 -1.04 -30.30
CA GLU A 231 9.32 -1.44 -30.62
C GLU A 231 9.88 -2.43 -29.60
N LYS A 232 10.76 -3.30 -30.10
CA LYS A 232 11.62 -4.18 -29.30
C LYS A 232 13.03 -3.62 -29.26
N TYR A 233 13.62 -3.63 -28.08
CA TYR A 233 14.97 -3.13 -27.83
C TYR A 233 15.85 -4.29 -27.38
N THR A 234 17.08 -4.34 -27.90
CA THR A 234 18.14 -5.17 -27.32
C THR A 234 18.61 -4.53 -26.03
N LEU A 235 18.50 -5.28 -24.93
CA LEU A 235 18.90 -4.78 -23.62
C LEU A 235 20.41 -4.55 -23.57
N GLY A 236 20.80 -3.34 -23.18
CA GLY A 236 22.16 -2.93 -22.93
C GLY A 236 22.52 -2.96 -21.46
N GLU A 237 23.75 -2.54 -21.16
CA GLU A 237 24.24 -2.39 -19.79
C GLU A 237 23.43 -1.30 -19.05
N GLY A 238 22.94 -1.63 -17.85
CA GLY A 238 22.11 -0.74 -17.03
C GLY A 238 20.60 -0.81 -17.29
N ASP A 239 20.15 -1.65 -18.23
CA ASP A 239 18.72 -1.88 -18.47
C ASP A 239 18.13 -2.84 -17.41
N ILE A 240 16.92 -2.55 -16.96
CA ILE A 240 16.22 -3.35 -15.94
C ILE A 240 15.28 -4.32 -16.65
N ARG A 241 15.40 -5.61 -16.33
CA ARG A 241 14.42 -6.62 -16.75
C ARG A 241 13.30 -6.70 -15.72
N GLU A 242 12.08 -6.47 -16.17
CA GLU A 242 10.91 -6.75 -15.36
C GLU A 242 10.63 -8.27 -15.38
N THR A 243 10.71 -8.91 -14.22
CA THR A 243 10.40 -10.33 -14.02
C THR A 243 8.99 -10.57 -13.46
N THR A 244 8.27 -9.50 -13.11
CA THR A 244 6.91 -9.59 -12.57
C THR A 244 5.94 -10.04 -13.68
N PRO A 245 5.16 -11.12 -13.49
CA PRO A 245 4.12 -11.48 -14.44
C PRO A 245 3.10 -10.34 -14.53
N ALA A 246 2.63 -10.03 -15.73
CA ALA A 246 1.57 -9.06 -15.93
C ALA A 246 0.38 -9.39 -15.00
N PRO A 247 -0.24 -8.40 -14.34
CA PRO A 247 -1.51 -8.64 -13.65
C PRO A 247 -2.48 -9.25 -14.66
N PRO A 248 -3.23 -10.29 -14.28
CA PRO A 248 -4.09 -10.99 -15.21
C PRO A 248 -5.01 -9.98 -15.88
N LYS A 249 -4.93 -9.88 -17.21
CA LYS A 249 -5.90 -9.11 -18.00
C LYS A 249 -7.28 -9.54 -17.53
N THR A 250 -8.10 -8.60 -17.09
CA THR A 250 -9.53 -8.76 -16.82
C THR A 250 -10.26 -9.12 -18.12
N THR A 251 -9.97 -10.34 -18.61
CA THR A 251 -10.88 -11.05 -19.48
C THR A 251 -12.02 -11.53 -18.59
N LYS A 252 -13.25 -11.30 -19.07
CA LYS A 252 -14.52 -11.61 -18.40
C LYS A 252 -14.41 -12.87 -17.53
N PRO A 253 -14.99 -12.89 -16.32
CA PRO A 253 -14.85 -14.01 -15.40
C PRO A 253 -15.25 -15.30 -16.13
N LYS A 254 -14.28 -16.21 -16.29
CA LYS A 254 -14.60 -17.60 -16.63
C LYS A 254 -15.44 -18.12 -15.48
N GLU A 255 -16.63 -18.61 -15.81
CA GLU A 255 -17.56 -19.23 -14.88
C GLU A 255 -16.80 -20.29 -14.07
N ILE A 256 -16.62 -20.02 -12.78
CA ILE A 256 -15.95 -20.94 -11.86
C ILE A 256 -16.97 -22.05 -11.58
N THR A 257 -16.83 -23.17 -12.25
CA THR A 257 -17.60 -24.37 -11.91
C THR A 257 -16.94 -25.06 -10.72
N LEU A 258 -17.73 -25.75 -9.89
CA LEU A 258 -17.20 -26.56 -8.78
C LEU A 258 -16.16 -27.59 -9.27
N GLU A 259 -16.27 -28.02 -10.52
CA GLU A 259 -15.34 -28.94 -11.16
C GLU A 259 -13.99 -28.27 -11.47
N SER A 260 -14.00 -27.03 -11.99
CA SER A 260 -12.76 -26.32 -12.26
C SER A 260 -11.98 -26.03 -10.98
N LEU A 261 -12.69 -25.68 -9.89
CA LEU A 261 -12.05 -25.44 -8.58
C LEU A 261 -11.46 -26.73 -8.00
N ARG A 262 -12.21 -27.85 -8.08
CA ARG A 262 -11.72 -29.16 -7.61
C ARG A 262 -10.51 -29.62 -8.41
N ASP A 263 -10.50 -29.42 -9.72
CA ASP A 263 -9.38 -29.82 -10.57
C ASP A 263 -8.14 -28.95 -10.35
N ASP A 264 -8.31 -27.65 -10.07
CA ASP A 264 -7.19 -26.76 -9.76
C ASP A 264 -6.55 -27.09 -8.40
N ILE A 265 -7.38 -27.40 -7.39
CA ILE A 265 -6.91 -27.91 -6.10
C ILE A 265 -6.19 -29.25 -6.27
N ARG A 266 -6.74 -30.18 -7.06
CA ARG A 266 -6.11 -31.49 -7.33
C ARG A 266 -4.77 -31.34 -8.02
N LYS A 267 -4.68 -30.51 -9.06
CA LYS A 267 -3.42 -30.25 -9.79
C LYS A 267 -2.38 -29.60 -8.89
N SER A 268 -2.79 -28.62 -8.10
CA SER A 268 -1.91 -27.93 -7.16
C SER A 268 -1.37 -28.90 -6.10
N PHE A 269 -2.23 -29.77 -5.56
CA PHE A 269 -1.86 -30.80 -4.61
C PHE A 269 -0.89 -31.83 -5.20
N MET A 270 -1.18 -32.35 -6.40
CA MET A 270 -0.29 -33.31 -7.09
C MET A 270 1.08 -32.72 -7.40
N LYS A 271 1.12 -31.46 -7.85
CA LYS A 271 2.36 -30.73 -8.11
C LYS A 271 3.17 -30.52 -6.82
N ALA A 272 2.52 -30.18 -5.71
CA ALA A 272 3.19 -30.01 -4.42
C ALA A 272 3.79 -31.31 -3.89
N MET A 273 3.17 -32.45 -4.20
CA MET A 273 3.67 -33.78 -3.82
C MET A 273 4.73 -34.32 -4.79
N GLY A 274 4.97 -33.66 -5.94
CA GLY A 274 5.90 -34.13 -6.97
C GLY A 274 5.43 -35.40 -7.68
N VAL A 275 4.11 -35.59 -7.77
CA VAL A 275 3.48 -36.83 -8.23
C VAL A 275 2.62 -36.56 -9.46
N GLU A 276 2.74 -37.37 -10.50
CA GLU A 276 2.03 -37.18 -11.77
C GLU A 276 0.63 -37.84 -11.80
N ASN A 277 0.35 -38.82 -10.93
CA ASN A 277 -0.95 -39.51 -10.87
C ASN A 277 -1.31 -40.04 -9.47
N PHE A 278 -2.59 -40.31 -9.22
CA PHE A 278 -3.08 -40.79 -7.91
C PHE A 278 -2.49 -42.14 -7.48
N SER A 279 -2.11 -43.02 -8.41
CA SER A 279 -1.42 -44.28 -8.09
C SER A 279 -0.06 -44.03 -7.44
N SER A 280 0.72 -43.09 -7.97
CA SER A 280 2.02 -42.73 -7.39
C SER A 280 1.88 -41.94 -6.08
N LEU A 281 0.75 -41.27 -5.85
CA LEU A 281 0.43 -40.61 -4.57
C LEU A 281 0.18 -41.65 -3.47
N PHE A 282 -0.56 -42.72 -3.78
CA PHE A 282 -0.79 -43.83 -2.85
C PHE A 282 0.52 -44.54 -2.50
N ASP A 283 1.39 -44.76 -3.49
CA ASP A 283 2.71 -45.34 -3.22
C ASP A 283 3.56 -44.45 -2.30
N VAL A 284 3.53 -43.13 -2.47
CA VAL A 284 4.25 -42.19 -1.58
C VAL A 284 3.68 -42.18 -0.16
N LEU A 285 2.35 -42.25 -0.01
CA LEU A 285 1.69 -42.17 1.30
C LEU A 285 1.74 -43.48 2.10
N PHE A 286 1.86 -44.63 1.44
CA PHE A 286 1.68 -45.93 2.09
C PHE A 286 2.85 -46.91 1.93
N LYS A 287 3.96 -46.56 1.24
CA LYS A 287 5.12 -47.47 1.07
C LYS A 287 5.81 -47.93 2.36
N ASN A 288 5.63 -47.24 3.48
CA ASN A 288 6.31 -47.56 4.75
C ASN A 288 5.37 -48.05 5.87
N LYS A 289 4.21 -48.63 5.54
CA LYS A 289 3.39 -49.37 6.52
C LYS A 289 3.22 -50.83 6.09
N ARG A 290 4.23 -51.64 6.40
CA ARG A 290 4.09 -53.06 6.71
C ARG A 290 4.86 -53.36 7.97
#